data_AF-A0A7D5P887-F1
#
_entry.id   AF-A0A7D5P887-F1
#
_cell.length_a   1.000
_cell.length_b   1.000
_cell.length_c   1.000
_cell.angle_alpha   90.00
_cell.angle_beta   90.00
_cell.angle_gamma   90.00
#
_symmetry.space_group_name_H-M   'P 1'
#
loop_
_entity.id
_entity.type
_entity.pdbx_description
1 polymer ?
#
loop_
_entity_poly.entity_id
_entity_poly.type
_entity_poly.pdbx_seq_one_letter_code
_entity_poly.pdbx_strand_id
1 'polypeptide(L)' 'MNASEGAFRALLAIGLALLVLTAGLFTLQEPGTGGYAVTVVSLAAQVVMVLLGAAGLYFGWDPLASIVEE' A
#
# COMPACT_ATOMS: atom_id res chain seq x y z
N MET A 1 -14.58 -5.95 15.24
CA MET A 1 -13.39 -5.64 14.41
C MET A 1 -12.20 -6.21 15.14
N ASN A 2 -11.50 -7.15 14.52
CA ASN A 2 -10.21 -7.60 15.04
C ASN A 2 -9.20 -6.45 14.89
N ALA A 3 -8.23 -6.35 15.79
CA ALA A 3 -7.22 -5.29 15.77
C ALA A 3 -6.43 -5.28 14.44
N SER A 4 -6.18 -6.46 13.88
CA SER A 4 -5.58 -6.68 12.56
C SER A 4 -6.41 -6.08 11.42
N GLU A 5 -7.72 -6.31 11.40
CA GLU A 5 -8.62 -5.76 10.38
C GLU A 5 -8.62 -4.23 10.40
N GLY A 6 -8.63 -3.62 11.60
CA GLY A 6 -8.51 -2.17 11.75
C GLY A 6 -7.17 -1.64 11.21
N ALA A 7 -6.07 -2.30 11.54
CA ALA A 7 -4.74 -1.94 11.07
C ALA A 7 -4.62 -2.07 9.54
N PHE A 8 -5.08 -3.18 8.96
CA PHE A 8 -5.08 -3.37 7.51
C PHE A 8 -5.92 -2.34 6.79
N ARG A 9 -7.13 -2.01 7.27
CA ARG A 9 -7.97 -0.96 6.66
C ARG A 9 -7.30 0.41 6.71
N ALA A 10 -6.67 0.77 7.83
CA ALA A 10 -5.92 2.02 7.95
C ALA A 10 -4.72 2.06 7.00
N LEU A 11 -3.91 0.99 6.96
CA LEU A 11 -2.77 0.87 6.04
C LEU A 11 -3.22 0.92 4.58
N LEU A 12 -4.34 0.27 4.24
CA LEU A 12 -4.91 0.31 2.89
C LEU A 12 -5.36 1.73 2.52
N ALA A 13 -6.05 2.42 3.43
CA ALA A 13 -6.51 3.80 3.19
C ALA A 13 -5.34 4.76 2.99
N ILE A 14 -4.32 4.69 3.85
CA ILE A 14 -3.10 5.50 3.74
C ILE A 14 -2.36 5.15 2.44
N GLY A 15 -2.18 3.86 2.17
CA GLY A 15 -1.50 3.37 0.96
C GLY A 15 -2.19 3.83 -0.33
N LEU A 16 -3.52 3.74 -0.39
CA LEU A 16 -4.30 4.22 -1.53
C LEU A 16 -4.20 5.74 -1.70
N ALA A 17 -4.28 6.51 -0.61
CA ALA A 17 -4.13 7.97 -0.68
C ALA A 17 -2.74 8.36 -1.22
N LEU A 18 -1.68 7.74 -0.69
CA LEU A 18 -0.31 7.97 -1.16
C LEU A 18 -0.12 7.51 -2.61
N LEU A 19 -0.72 6.39 -3.01
CA LEU A 19 -0.67 5.90 -4.39
C LEU A 19 -1.30 6.90 -5.36
N VAL A 20 -2.48 7.44 -5.02
CA VAL A 20 -3.16 8.45 -5.85
C VAL A 20 -2.32 9.72 -5.94
N LEU A 21 -1.77 10.21 -4.83
CA LEU A 21 -0.91 11.40 -4.84
C LEU A 21 0.35 11.18 -5.66
N THR A 22 1.03 10.05 -5.48
CA THR A 22 2.26 9.71 -6.21
C THR A 22 1.97 9.54 -7.70
N ALA A 23 0.87 8.89 -8.07
CA ALA A 23 0.45 8.71 -9.46
C ALA A 23 0.11 10.06 -10.10
N GLY A 24 -0.55 10.96 -9.37
CA GLY A 24 -0.81 12.33 -9.81
C GLY A 24 0.50 13.09 -10.09
N LEU A 25 1.44 13.07 -9.14
CA LEU A 25 2.75 13.71 -9.30
C LEU A 25 3.59 13.12 -10.43
N PHE A 26 3.47 11.81 -10.68
CA PHE A 26 4.17 11.12 -11.76
C PHE A 26 3.82 11.68 -13.14
N THR A 27 2.57 12.13 -13.34
CA THR A 27 2.17 12.75 -14.62
C THR A 27 2.90 14.06 -14.94
N LEU A 28 3.51 14.69 -13.93
CA LEU A 28 4.28 15.93 -14.07
C LEU A 28 5.78 15.68 -14.22
N GLN A 29 6.24 14.43 -14.13
CA GLN A 29 7.67 14.10 -14.24
C GLN A 29 8.11 13.95 -15.70
N GLU A 30 9.30 14.48 -15.98
CA GLU A 30 9.95 14.34 -17.29
C GLU A 30 10.46 12.90 -17.51
N PRO A 31 10.02 12.21 -18.59
CA PRO A 31 10.51 10.89 -18.94
C PRO A 31 12.00 10.86 -19.22
N GLY A 32 12.65 9.72 -18.94
CA GLY A 32 14.07 9.52 -19.24
C GLY A 32 15.04 10.06 -18.20
N THR A 33 14.53 10.64 -17.10
CA THR A 33 15.34 11.07 -15.95
C THR A 33 15.53 9.93 -14.94
N GLY A 34 16.59 9.99 -14.14
CA GLY A 34 16.77 9.02 -13.03
C GLY A 34 15.63 9.07 -12.01
N GLY A 35 15.09 10.26 -11.75
CA GLY A 35 13.91 10.44 -10.88
C GLY A 35 12.67 9.73 -11.42
N TYR A 36 12.44 9.77 -12.74
CA TYR A 36 11.34 9.05 -13.37
C TYR A 36 11.41 7.55 -13.12
N ALA A 37 12.59 6.93 -13.30
CA ALA A 37 12.77 5.49 -13.08
C ALA A 37 12.48 5.10 -11.61
N VAL A 38 12.95 5.91 -10.66
CA VAL A 38 12.68 5.69 -9.22
C VAL A 38 11.19 5.77 -8.91
N THR A 39 10.49 6.76 -9.47
CA THR A 39 9.04 6.92 -9.26
C THR A 39 8.26 5.75 -9.85
N VAL A 40 8.62 5.26 -11.04
CA VAL A 40 7.99 4.08 -11.65
C VAL A 40 8.13 2.85 -10.76
N VAL A 41 9.34 2.57 -10.27
CA VAL A 41 9.59 1.43 -9.38
C VAL A 41 8.82 1.61 -8.07
N SER A 42 8.78 2.82 -7.53
CA SER A 42 8.06 3.15 -6.29
C SER A 42 6.55 2.96 -6.44
N LEU A 43 5.96 3.39 -7.57
CA LEU A 43 4.55 3.18 -7.88
C LEU A 43 4.22 1.69 -8.01
N ALA A 44 5.07 0.93 -8.71
CA ALA A 44 4.88 -0.52 -8.83
C ALA A 44 4.89 -1.21 -7.46
N ALA A 45 5.84 -0.85 -6.58
CA ALA A 45 5.90 -1.36 -5.21
C ALA A 45 4.66 -0.96 -4.39
N GLN A 46 4.19 0.28 -4.50
CA GLN A 46 2.98 0.74 -3.81
C GLN A 46 1.73 -0.02 -4.27
N VAL A 47 1.58 -0.28 -5.57
CA VAL A 47 0.48 -1.10 -6.11
C VAL A 47 0.51 -2.51 -5.51
N VAL A 48 1.68 -3.16 -5.47
CA VAL A 48 1.83 -4.48 -4.86
C VAL A 48 1.43 -4.45 -3.37
N MET A 49 1.88 -3.46 -2.62
CA MET A 49 1.53 -3.31 -1.20
C MET A 49 0.02 -3.13 -0.98
N VAL A 50 -0.64 -2.31 -1.81
CA VAL A 50 -2.09 -2.11 -1.74
C VAL A 50 -2.82 -3.42 -2.07
N LEU A 51 -2.38 -4.16 -3.09
CA LEU A 51 -2.96 -5.45 -3.45
C LEU A 51 -2.80 -6.48 -2.33
N LEU A 52 -1.63 -6.53 -1.69
CA LEU A 52 -1.38 -7.41 -0.54
C LEU A 52 -2.27 -7.05 0.65
N GLY A 53 -2.43 -5.75 0.95
CA GLY A 53 -3.34 -5.29 2.00
C GLY A 53 -4.80 -5.62 1.70
N ALA A 54 -5.24 -5.43 0.45
CA ALA A 54 -6.58 -5.78 0.00
C ALA A 54 -6.83 -7.29 0.07
N ALA A 55 -5.86 -8.10 -0.36
CA ALA A 55 -5.91 -9.56 -0.26
C ALA A 55 -5.94 -10.02 1.20
N GLY A 56 -5.11 -9.43 2.07
CA GLY A 56 -5.12 -9.72 3.52
C GLY A 56 -6.48 -9.47 4.14
N LEU A 57 -7.14 -8.35 3.81
CA LEU A 57 -8.52 -8.08 4.24
C LEU A 57 -9.53 -9.06 3.64
N TYR A 58 -9.42 -9.36 2.34
CA TYR A 58 -10.35 -10.25 1.64
C TYR A 58 -10.31 -11.68 2.19
N PHE A 59 -9.12 -12.20 2.48
CA PHE A 59 -8.93 -13.54 3.04
C PHE A 59 -9.04 -13.59 4.57
N GLY A 60 -9.28 -12.45 5.24
CA GLY A 60 -9.38 -12.39 6.69
C GLY A 60 -8.08 -12.78 7.40
N TRP A 61 -6.92 -12.45 6.81
CA TRP A 61 -5.63 -12.78 7.39
C TRP A 61 -5.41 -11.99 8.70
N ASP A 62 -5.18 -12.72 9.80
CA ASP A 62 -4.95 -12.16 11.13
C ASP A 62 -3.53 -12.46 11.65
N PRO A 63 -2.50 -11.71 11.19
CA PRO A 63 -1.11 -11.91 11.61
C PRO A 63 -0.85 -11.46 13.06
N LEU A 64 -1.77 -10.71 13.67
CA LEU A 64 -1.63 -10.23 15.05
C LEU A 64 -2.29 -11.17 16.06
N ALA A 65 -3.06 -12.16 15.62
CA ALA A 65 -3.70 -13.14 16.49
C ALA A 65 -2.71 -13.78 17.46
N SER A 66 -1.51 -14.16 16.99
CA SER A 66 -0.48 -14.79 17.81
C SER A 66 0.18 -13.86 18.85
N ILE A 67 -0.01 -12.55 18.74
CA ILE A 67 0.58 -11.54 19.66
C ILE A 67 -0.46 -11.09 20.70
N VAL A 68 -1.74 -11.19 20.38
CA VAL A 68 -2.85 -10.78 21.27
C VAL A 68 -3.26 -11.91 22.24
N GLU A 69 -2.91 -13.16 21.94
CA GLU A 69 -3.17 -14.32 22.81
C GLU A 69 -2.10 -14.57 23.89
N GLU A 70 -1.02 -13.79 23.95
CA GLU A 70 -0.09 -13.70 25.10
C GLU A 70 -0.48 -12.58 26.07
#